data_AF-A0A1G1IFB5-F1
#
_entry.id   AF-A0A1G1IFB5-F1
#
_cell.length_a   1.000
_cell.length_b   1.000
_cell.length_c   1.000
_cell.angle_alpha   90.00
_cell.angle_beta   90.00
_cell.angle_gamma   90.00
#
_symmetry.space_group_name_H-M   'P 1'
#
loop_
_entity.id
_entity.type
_entity.pdbx_description
1 polymer ?
#
loop_
_entity_poly.entity_id
_entity_poly.type
_entity_poly.pdbx_seq_one_letter_code
_entity_poly.pdbx_strand_id
1 'polypeptide(L)'
;MNVLKSFSLVAGLLLVAGCGHGTYHHGGSQGGGMGPGQGADRGAEVMAAVTKAVPDPDKAKRVQDALKEIMEEATQSFKQNREFHRKLYELNADYNATPEQFTKVLDDLNNNRMRTGAKILSTRFKIKEILSAEEWKAFTDNLNASRARYMHGHEAAEGKDGKKDGY
;
A
#
# COMPACT_ATOMS: atom_id res chain seq x y z
N MET A 1 -37.28 -2.63 -14.40
CA MET A 1 -36.47 -3.20 -13.29
C MET A 1 -35.36 -4.04 -13.89
N ASN A 2 -34.09 -3.69 -13.67
CA ASN A 2 -32.92 -4.59 -13.76
C ASN A 2 -31.66 -3.82 -13.34
N VAL A 3 -31.50 -3.59 -12.04
CA VAL A 3 -30.34 -2.88 -11.44
C VAL A 3 -29.47 -3.85 -10.61
N LEU A 4 -29.51 -5.15 -10.90
CA LEU A 4 -29.03 -6.18 -9.96
C LEU A 4 -27.85 -7.05 -10.45
N LYS A 5 -27.09 -6.63 -11.46
CA LYS A 5 -25.93 -7.42 -11.94
C LYS A 5 -24.55 -6.77 -11.87
N SER A 6 -24.40 -5.58 -11.28
CA SER A 6 -23.12 -4.85 -11.31
C SER A 6 -22.38 -4.71 -9.98
N PHE A 7 -22.77 -5.44 -8.91
CA PHE A 7 -22.13 -5.29 -7.60
C PHE A 7 -21.02 -6.30 -7.26
N SER A 8 -20.76 -7.33 -8.09
CA SER A 8 -19.81 -8.40 -7.73
C SER A 8 -18.34 -8.14 -8.08
N LEU A 9 -17.95 -6.96 -8.60
CA LEU A 9 -16.56 -6.69 -9.01
C LEU A 9 -15.80 -5.68 -8.13
N VAL A 10 -16.34 -5.33 -6.96
CA VAL A 10 -15.72 -4.35 -6.03
C VAL A 10 -15.03 -5.04 -4.83
N ALA A 11 -15.19 -6.35 -4.65
CA ALA A 11 -14.75 -7.04 -3.43
C ALA A 11 -13.24 -7.35 -3.34
N GLY A 12 -12.46 -7.23 -4.42
CA GLY A 12 -11.04 -7.63 -4.43
C GLY A 12 -10.02 -6.57 -3.96
N LEU A 13 -10.45 -5.33 -3.70
CA LEU A 13 -9.55 -4.16 -3.58
C LEU A 13 -9.53 -3.49 -2.20
N LEU A 14 -10.24 -4.04 -1.21
CA LEU A 14 -10.40 -3.45 0.13
C LEU A 14 -9.39 -3.90 1.19
N LEU A 15 -8.41 -4.75 0.88
CA LEU A 15 -7.47 -5.31 1.88
C LEU A 15 -6.24 -4.43 2.21
N VAL A 16 -6.35 -3.10 2.18
CA VAL A 16 -5.26 -2.22 2.68
C VAL A 16 -5.71 -1.23 3.75
N ALA A 17 -6.95 -1.33 4.25
CA ALA A 17 -7.39 -0.53 5.40
C ALA A 17 -8.30 -1.34 6.33
N GLY A 18 -7.65 -1.98 7.30
CA GLY A 18 -8.12 -2.42 8.62
C GLY A 18 -9.60 -2.75 8.85
N CYS A 19 -9.85 -4.02 9.19
CA CYS A 19 -10.68 -4.43 10.33
C CYS A 19 -10.08 -5.74 10.88
N GLY A 20 -9.71 -5.76 12.16
CA GLY A 20 -8.99 -6.88 12.77
C GLY A 20 -9.82 -8.16 12.88
N HIS A 21 -9.13 -9.30 12.76
CA HIS A 21 -9.47 -10.56 13.44
C HIS A 21 -8.17 -11.34 13.70
N GLY A 22 -7.82 -11.45 14.98
CA GLY A 22 -7.05 -12.53 15.62
C GLY A 22 -5.76 -13.03 14.97
N THR A 23 -4.61 -12.55 15.47
CA THR A 23 -3.67 -13.39 16.23
C THR A 23 -2.56 -12.51 16.80
N TYR A 24 -2.31 -12.68 18.09
CA TYR A 24 -1.24 -12.01 18.82
C TYR A 24 0.12 -12.44 18.27
N HIS A 25 0.83 -11.54 17.57
CA HIS A 25 2.28 -11.61 17.46
C HIS A 25 2.89 -10.23 17.64
N HIS A 26 3.59 -10.06 18.76
CA HIS A 26 4.55 -8.99 18.97
C HIS A 26 5.61 -9.04 17.87
N GLY A 27 5.86 -7.90 17.23
CA GLY A 27 7.07 -7.65 16.45
C GLY A 27 7.01 -8.07 14.99
N GLY A 28 6.98 -7.08 14.10
CA GLY A 28 7.32 -7.25 12.69
C GLY A 28 6.13 -7.07 11.74
N SER A 29 6.28 -6.10 10.84
CA SER A 29 5.43 -5.89 9.66
C SER A 29 4.01 -5.37 9.89
N GLN A 30 3.88 -4.25 10.62
CA GLN A 30 2.73 -3.36 10.43
C GLN A 30 3.11 -2.25 9.45
N GLY A 31 2.93 -2.58 8.18
CA GLY A 31 3.37 -1.80 7.03
C GLY A 31 4.29 -2.66 6.20
N GLY A 32 3.78 -3.24 5.11
CA GLY A 32 4.58 -3.84 4.06
C GLY A 32 5.41 -2.77 3.35
N GLY A 33 6.34 -2.15 4.09
CA GLY A 33 7.39 -1.33 3.57
C GLY A 33 8.30 -2.27 2.78
N MET A 34 8.15 -2.22 1.46
CA MET A 34 9.14 -2.76 0.54
C MET A 34 10.52 -2.29 0.98
N GLY A 35 11.43 -3.22 1.25
CA GLY A 35 12.80 -2.91 1.66
C GLY A 35 13.49 -1.98 0.65
N PRO A 36 14.57 -1.29 1.06
CA PRO A 36 15.33 -0.41 0.17
C PRO A 36 15.87 -1.25 -1.01
N GLY A 37 15.24 -1.11 -2.18
CA GLY A 37 15.44 -1.96 -3.36
C GLY A 37 14.11 -2.35 -4.02
N GLN A 38 13.25 -3.06 -3.28
CA GLN A 38 11.95 -3.56 -3.78
C GLN A 38 10.97 -2.44 -4.18
N GLY A 39 11.08 -1.26 -3.55
CA GLY A 39 10.20 -0.12 -3.85
C GLY A 39 10.48 0.53 -5.21
N ALA A 40 11.75 0.61 -5.62
CA ALA A 40 12.15 1.20 -6.90
C ALA A 40 11.81 0.26 -8.07
N ASP A 41 12.08 -1.03 -7.90
CA ASP A 41 11.74 -2.07 -8.88
C ASP A 41 10.23 -2.12 -9.14
N ARG A 42 9.43 -2.07 -8.06
CA ARG A 42 7.98 -2.03 -8.16
C ARG A 42 7.46 -0.72 -8.78
N GLY A 43 8.12 0.41 -8.52
CA GLY A 43 7.80 1.68 -9.19
C GLY A 43 8.00 1.58 -10.70
N ALA A 44 9.14 1.06 -11.15
CA ALA A 44 9.43 0.86 -12.56
C ALA A 44 8.44 -0.12 -13.22
N GLU A 45 8.09 -1.23 -12.56
CA GLU A 45 7.08 -2.17 -13.06
C GLU A 45 5.71 -1.52 -13.25
N VAL A 46 5.27 -0.70 -12.31
CA VAL A 46 3.99 0.03 -12.39
C VAL A 46 3.99 0.96 -13.61
N MET A 47 5.08 1.70 -13.82
CA MET A 47 5.20 2.61 -14.95
C MET A 47 5.22 1.88 -16.30
N ALA A 48 5.90 0.73 -16.36
CA ALA A 48 5.93 -0.13 -17.54
C ALA A 48 4.56 -0.77 -17.83
N ALA A 49 3.76 -1.09 -16.80
CA ALA A 49 2.41 -1.61 -16.96
C ALA A 49 1.48 -0.60 -17.65
N VAL A 50 1.67 0.70 -17.42
CA VAL A 50 0.93 1.76 -18.12
C VAL A 50 1.27 1.76 -19.61
N THR A 51 2.55 1.78 -19.96
CA THR A 51 2.98 1.80 -21.37
C THR A 51 2.49 0.58 -22.16
N LYS A 52 2.31 -0.56 -21.49
CA LYS A 52 1.71 -1.76 -22.09
C LYS A 52 0.19 -1.65 -22.28
N ALA A 53 -0.50 -0.96 -21.38
CA ALA A 53 -1.95 -0.89 -21.35
C ALA A 53 -2.54 0.30 -22.11
N VAL A 54 -1.74 1.34 -22.36
CA VAL A 54 -2.17 2.63 -22.89
C VAL A 54 -1.38 2.93 -24.17
N PRO A 55 -1.96 2.69 -25.36
CA PRO A 55 -1.26 2.89 -26.63
C PRO A 55 -0.95 4.37 -26.94
N ASP A 56 -1.81 5.28 -26.49
CA ASP A 56 -1.63 6.72 -26.63
C ASP A 56 -0.51 7.21 -25.68
N PRO A 57 0.63 7.70 -26.21
CA PRO A 57 1.77 8.09 -25.40
C PRO A 57 1.50 9.31 -24.50
N ASP A 58 0.66 10.26 -24.94
CA ASP A 58 0.33 11.45 -24.15
C ASP A 58 -0.64 11.09 -23.03
N LYS A 59 -1.58 10.19 -23.29
CA LYS A 59 -2.43 9.60 -22.24
C LYS A 59 -1.60 8.79 -21.24
N ALA A 60 -0.69 7.94 -21.72
CA ALA A 60 0.19 7.14 -20.87
C ALA A 60 1.05 8.01 -19.95
N LYS A 61 1.60 9.11 -20.48
CA LYS A 61 2.36 10.08 -19.69
C LYS A 61 1.53 10.71 -18.56
N ARG A 62 0.31 11.16 -18.85
CA ARG A 62 -0.60 11.72 -17.83
C ARG A 62 -0.92 10.73 -16.71
N VAL A 63 -1.11 9.46 -17.05
CA VAL A 63 -1.34 8.39 -16.07
C VAL A 63 -0.08 8.12 -15.24
N GLN A 64 1.08 8.07 -15.88
CA GLN A 64 2.37 7.91 -15.20
C GLN A 64 2.64 9.05 -14.22
N ASP A 65 2.33 10.30 -14.58
CA ASP A 65 2.49 11.45 -13.70
C ASP A 65 1.55 11.35 -12.48
N ALA A 66 0.28 10.98 -12.68
CA ALA A 66 -0.64 10.71 -11.56
C ALA A 66 -0.16 9.54 -10.66
N LEU A 67 0.50 8.53 -11.22
CA LEU A 67 1.09 7.44 -10.43
C LEU A 67 2.30 7.90 -9.62
N LYS A 68 3.11 8.84 -10.13
CA LYS A 68 4.19 9.47 -9.35
C LYS A 68 3.63 10.19 -8.13
N GLU A 69 2.53 10.93 -8.28
CA GLU A 69 1.85 11.57 -7.13
C GLU A 69 1.44 10.55 -6.05
N ILE A 70 0.94 9.37 -6.45
CA ILE A 70 0.61 8.28 -5.51
C ILE A 70 1.88 7.75 -4.83
N MET A 71 2.96 7.52 -5.59
CA MET A 71 4.22 7.00 -5.05
C MET A 71 4.88 7.98 -4.08
N GLU A 72 4.85 9.27 -4.39
CA GLU A 72 5.33 10.34 -3.51
C GLU A 72 4.51 10.42 -2.22
N GLU A 73 3.18 10.41 -2.31
CA GLU A 73 2.30 10.44 -1.14
C GLU A 73 2.52 9.20 -0.24
N ALA A 74 2.67 8.00 -0.84
CA ALA A 74 2.96 6.78 -0.10
C ALA A 74 4.34 6.83 0.58
N THR A 75 5.36 7.32 -0.12
CA THR A 75 6.72 7.49 0.41
C THR A 75 6.73 8.48 1.58
N GLN A 76 6.03 9.60 1.43
CA GLN A 76 5.91 10.60 2.48
C GLN A 76 5.15 10.05 3.69
N SER A 77 4.07 9.30 3.47
CA SER A 77 3.30 8.66 4.53
C SER A 77 4.14 7.67 5.34
N PHE A 78 4.99 6.88 4.68
CA PHE A 78 5.92 5.98 5.36
C PHE A 78 6.90 6.73 6.27
N LYS A 79 7.50 7.83 5.77
CA LYS A 79 8.37 8.69 6.58
C LYS A 79 7.63 9.28 7.78
N GLN A 80 6.44 9.82 7.57
CA GLN A 80 5.61 10.39 8.63
C GLN A 80 5.21 9.35 9.67
N ASN A 81 4.81 8.14 9.26
CA ASN A 81 4.47 7.05 10.18
C ASN A 81 5.68 6.69 11.07
N ARG A 82 6.89 6.64 10.50
CA ARG A 82 8.12 6.42 11.29
C ARG A 82 8.35 7.53 12.33
N GLU A 83 8.12 8.79 11.95
CA GLU A 83 8.23 9.91 12.89
C GLU A 83 7.17 9.87 14.00
N PHE A 84 5.94 9.45 13.70
CA PHE A 84 4.91 9.25 14.74
C PHE A 84 5.32 8.14 15.72
N HIS A 85 5.88 7.03 15.23
CA HIS A 85 6.42 5.99 16.10
C HIS A 85 7.58 6.50 16.96
N ARG A 86 8.51 7.28 16.39
CA ARG A 86 9.59 7.92 17.16
C ARG A 86 9.04 8.78 18.30
N LYS A 87 8.04 9.63 18.03
CA LYS A 87 7.39 10.46 19.06
C LYS A 87 6.77 9.62 20.17
N LEU A 88 6.11 8.51 19.83
CA LEU A 88 5.55 7.59 20.82
C LEU A 88 6.64 6.92 21.67
N TYR A 89 7.78 6.56 21.07
CA TYR A 89 8.94 6.05 21.81
C TYR A 89 9.52 7.09 22.78
N GLU A 90 9.62 8.35 22.35
CA GLU A 90 10.10 9.45 23.19
C GLU A 90 9.16 9.70 24.37
N LEU A 91 7.84 9.75 24.13
CA LEU A 91 6.86 9.89 25.21
C LEU A 91 6.90 8.70 26.18
N ASN A 92 7.06 7.47 25.70
CA ASN A 92 7.17 6.29 26.56
C ASN A 92 8.42 6.31 27.46
N ALA A 93 9.46 7.05 27.08
CA ALA A 93 10.67 7.19 27.88
C ALA A 93 10.56 8.30 28.95
N ASP A 94 9.58 9.20 28.83
CA ASP A 94 9.36 10.30 29.77
C ASP A 94 8.33 9.89 30.84
N TYR A 95 8.79 9.76 32.09
CA TYR A 95 7.94 9.43 33.24
C TYR A 95 6.80 10.44 33.46
N ASN A 96 7.00 11.70 33.07
CA ASN A 96 6.02 12.76 33.25
C ASN A 96 5.07 12.91 32.05
N ALA A 97 5.23 12.09 31.01
CA ALA A 97 4.35 12.14 29.85
C ALA A 97 2.90 11.83 30.25
N THR A 98 1.96 12.67 29.83
CA THR A 98 0.55 12.53 30.17
C THR A 98 -0.21 11.72 29.12
N PRO A 99 -1.33 11.06 29.48
CA PRO A 99 -2.18 10.34 28.51
C PRO A 99 -2.64 11.20 27.32
N GLU A 100 -2.84 12.50 27.53
CA GLU A 100 -3.26 13.45 26.50
C GLU A 100 -2.18 13.64 25.43
N GLN A 101 -0.90 13.62 25.82
CA GLN A 101 0.20 13.72 24.86
C GLN A 101 0.27 12.50 23.94
N PHE A 102 0.06 11.29 24.49
CA PHE A 102 -0.04 10.07 23.69
C PHE A 102 -1.24 10.12 22.74
N THR A 103 -2.41 10.46 23.27
CA THR A 103 -3.65 10.55 22.49
C THR A 103 -3.50 11.54 21.34
N LYS A 104 -2.88 12.70 21.58
CA LYS A 104 -2.60 13.69 20.53
C LYS A 104 -1.75 13.12 19.40
N VAL A 105 -0.68 12.38 19.71
CA VAL A 105 0.19 11.77 18.69
C VAL A 105 -0.57 10.70 17.89
N LEU A 106 -1.45 9.93 18.55
CA LEU A 106 -2.28 8.91 17.89
C LEU A 106 -3.36 9.55 16.99
N ASP A 107 -4.00 10.62 17.45
CA ASP A 107 -4.99 11.38 16.65
C ASP A 107 -4.34 11.99 15.41
N ASP A 108 -3.18 12.63 15.57
CA ASP A 108 -2.42 13.19 14.45
C ASP A 108 -2.02 12.09 13.44
N LEU A 109 -1.60 10.92 13.93
CA LEU A 109 -1.31 9.76 13.08
C LEU A 109 -2.55 9.28 12.33
N ASN A 110 -3.69 9.15 13.00
CA ASN A 110 -4.95 8.71 12.39
C ASN A 110 -5.42 9.69 11.30
N ASN A 111 -5.40 11.00 11.61
CA ASN A 111 -5.73 12.05 10.65
C ASN A 111 -4.80 12.03 9.44
N ASN A 112 -3.50 11.79 9.66
CA ASN A 112 -2.54 11.65 8.57
C ASN A 112 -2.85 10.45 7.67
N ARG A 113 -3.18 9.28 8.25
CA ARG A 113 -3.58 8.07 7.50
C ARG A 113 -4.82 8.32 6.63
N MET A 114 -5.84 8.97 7.19
CA MET A 114 -7.05 9.31 6.46
C MET A 114 -6.77 10.28 5.30
N ARG A 115 -5.98 11.34 5.55
CA ARG A 115 -5.60 12.32 4.54
C ARG A 115 -4.85 11.68 3.37
N THR A 116 -3.83 10.87 3.66
CA THR A 116 -3.08 10.15 2.62
C THR A 116 -3.98 9.18 1.85
N GLY A 117 -4.82 8.41 2.55
CA GLY A 117 -5.76 7.48 1.92
C GLY A 117 -6.71 8.19 0.94
N ALA A 118 -7.29 9.32 1.35
CA ALA A 118 -8.17 10.11 0.51
C ALA A 118 -7.45 10.67 -0.74
N LYS A 119 -6.20 11.13 -0.60
CA LYS A 119 -5.41 11.63 -1.73
C LYS A 119 -5.05 10.53 -2.73
N ILE A 120 -4.63 9.35 -2.26
CA ILE A 120 -4.35 8.21 -3.13
C ILE A 120 -5.62 7.76 -3.85
N LEU A 121 -6.75 7.69 -3.15
CA LEU A 121 -8.04 7.27 -3.73
C LEU A 121 -8.51 8.25 -4.80
N SER A 122 -8.52 9.55 -4.51
CA SER A 122 -8.90 10.57 -5.49
C SER A 122 -8.00 10.56 -6.72
N THR A 123 -6.69 10.35 -6.54
CA THR A 123 -5.75 10.23 -7.67
C THR A 123 -6.03 8.99 -8.52
N ARG A 124 -6.44 7.86 -7.92
CA ARG A 124 -6.94 6.70 -8.68
C ARG A 124 -8.17 7.03 -9.52
N PHE A 125 -9.10 7.84 -9.01
CA PHE A 125 -10.25 8.27 -9.80
C PHE A 125 -9.84 9.16 -10.97
N LYS A 126 -8.89 10.08 -10.78
CA LYS A 126 -8.31 10.85 -11.90
C LYS A 126 -7.71 9.94 -12.98
N ILE A 127 -6.98 8.89 -12.59
CA ILE A 127 -6.45 7.91 -13.54
C ILE A 127 -7.59 7.23 -14.32
N LYS A 128 -8.68 6.86 -13.64
CA LYS A 128 -9.87 6.26 -14.29
C LYS A 128 -10.60 7.23 -15.23
N GLU A 129 -10.52 8.53 -15.01
CA GLU A 129 -11.08 9.54 -15.93
C GLU A 129 -10.23 9.71 -17.19
N ILE A 130 -8.92 9.45 -17.09
CA ILE A 130 -7.99 9.51 -18.22
C ILE A 130 -8.10 8.24 -19.10
N LEU A 131 -8.30 7.09 -18.47
CA LEU A 131 -8.30 5.78 -19.13
C LEU A 131 -9.70 5.35 -19.60
N SER A 132 -9.76 4.60 -20.70
CA SER A 132 -10.95 3.83 -21.04
C SER A 132 -11.14 2.67 -20.06
N ALA A 133 -12.32 2.04 -20.08
CA ALA A 133 -12.58 0.86 -19.26
C ALA A 133 -11.63 -0.30 -19.62
N GLU A 134 -11.33 -0.48 -20.90
CA GLU A 134 -10.43 -1.49 -21.43
C GLU A 134 -8.97 -1.21 -21.03
N GLU A 135 -8.51 0.03 -21.17
CA GLU A 135 -7.16 0.45 -20.75
C GLU A 135 -6.99 0.31 -19.23
N TRP A 136 -7.99 0.70 -18.43
CA TRP A 136 -7.99 0.50 -16.98
C TRP A 136 -7.91 -0.98 -16.62
N LYS A 137 -8.73 -1.82 -17.27
CA LYS A 137 -8.71 -3.27 -17.06
C LYS A 137 -7.33 -3.84 -17.39
N ALA A 138 -6.80 -3.57 -18.57
CA ALA A 138 -5.49 -4.05 -19.02
C ALA A 138 -4.36 -3.59 -18.06
N PHE A 139 -4.39 -2.34 -17.62
CA PHE A 139 -3.46 -1.82 -16.63
C PHE A 139 -3.54 -2.60 -15.31
N THR A 140 -4.75 -2.79 -14.76
CA THR A 140 -4.92 -3.52 -13.49
C THR A 140 -4.57 -5.00 -13.59
N ASP A 141 -4.86 -5.66 -14.72
CA ASP A 141 -4.49 -7.05 -14.96
C ASP A 141 -2.96 -7.21 -15.01
N ASN A 142 -2.26 -6.29 -15.70
CA ASN A 142 -0.79 -6.26 -15.74
C ASN A 142 -0.18 -6.10 -14.33
N LEU A 143 -0.77 -5.26 -13.48
CA LEU A 143 -0.32 -5.08 -12.09
C LEU A 143 -0.59 -6.31 -11.22
N ASN A 144 -1.73 -6.98 -11.40
CA ASN A 144 -2.06 -8.17 -10.62
C ASN A 144 -1.15 -9.34 -10.99
N ALA A 145 -0.83 -9.50 -12.28
CA ALA A 145 0.12 -10.48 -12.76
C ALA A 145 1.54 -10.25 -12.20
N SER A 146 1.95 -8.98 -12.01
CA SER A 146 3.24 -8.68 -11.37
C SER A 146 3.23 -8.95 -9.87
N ARG A 147 2.11 -8.68 -9.19
CA ARG A 147 1.95 -8.87 -7.74
C ARG A 147 2.16 -10.31 -7.29
N ALA A 148 1.75 -11.31 -8.08
CA ALA A 148 1.95 -12.72 -7.76
C ALA A 148 3.43 -13.05 -7.45
N ARG A 149 4.38 -12.42 -8.16
CA ARG A 149 5.82 -12.63 -7.95
C ARG A 149 6.33 -12.20 -6.58
N TYR A 150 5.68 -11.21 -5.96
CA TYR A 150 6.06 -10.69 -4.64
C TYR A 150 5.34 -11.40 -3.50
N MET A 151 4.26 -12.14 -3.77
CA MET A 151 3.52 -12.91 -2.76
C MET A 151 4.14 -14.29 -2.50
N HIS A 152 4.79 -14.91 -3.49
CA HIS A 152 5.45 -16.21 -3.34
C HIS A 152 6.81 -16.17 -2.64
N GLY A 153 7.30 -14.98 -2.25
CA GLY A 153 8.52 -14.85 -1.43
C GLY A 153 8.33 -15.21 0.05
N HIS A 154 7.09 -15.39 0.50
CA HIS A 154 6.76 -15.66 1.92
C HIS A 154 6.80 -17.15 2.29
N GLU A 155 6.64 -18.07 1.32
CA GLU A 155 6.65 -19.52 1.57
C GLU A 155 8.08 -20.12 1.61
N ALA A 156 9.08 -19.42 1.09
CA ALA A 156 10.44 -19.97 0.99
C ALA A 156 11.28 -19.84 2.29
N ALA A 157 10.80 -19.11 3.30
CA ALA A 157 11.53 -18.88 4.55
C ALA A 157 11.17 -19.86 5.69
N GLU A 158 10.05 -20.58 5.61
CA GLU A 158 9.63 -21.52 6.66
C GLU A 158 10.10 -22.96 6.44
N GLY A 159 10.84 -23.24 5.36
CA GLY A 159 11.23 -24.59 4.96
C GLY A 159 12.66 -25.04 5.30
N LYS A 160 13.47 -24.27 6.05
CA LYS A 160 14.92 -24.55 6.18
C LYS A 160 15.51 -24.63 7.60
N ASP A 161 14.72 -24.79 8.65
CA ASP A 161 15.25 -25.06 10.01
C ASP A 161 14.69 -26.35 10.64
N GLY A 162 14.36 -27.34 9.81
CA GLY A 162 13.81 -28.64 10.21
C GLY A 162 14.76 -29.83 10.06
N LYS A 163 16.08 -29.67 10.20
CA LYS A 163 17.00 -30.79 10.44
C LYS A 163 18.17 -30.34 11.31
N LYS A 164 18.08 -30.65 12.60
CA LYS A 164 19.26 -30.96 13.40
C LYS A 164 19.04 -32.29 14.10
N ASP A 165 19.97 -33.17 13.79
CA ASP A 165 20.07 -34.55 14.19
C ASP A 165 20.34 -34.67 15.70
N GLY A 166 19.85 -35.76 16.27
CA GLY A 166 20.64 -36.71 17.06
C GLY A 166 21.42 -36.22 18.28
N TYR A 167 21.01 -36.81 19.42
CA TYR A 167 21.61 -36.85 20.77
C TYR A 167 21.25 -35.72 21.73
#